data_AF-A0A951LEQ2-F1
#
_entry.id   AF-A0A951LEQ2-F1
#
_cell.length_a   1.000
_cell.length_b   1.000
_cell.length_c   1.000
_cell.angle_alpha   90.00
_cell.angle_beta   90.00
_cell.angle_gamma   90.00
#
_symmetry.space_group_name_H-M   'P 1'
#
loop_
_entity.id
_entity.type
_entity.pdbx_description
1 polymer ?
#
loop_
_entity_poly.entity_id
_entity_poly.type
_entity_poly.pdbx_seq_one_letter_code
_entity_poly.pdbx_strand_id
1 'polypeptide(L)' 'MAEIRVKRSMPSLIGGIFTGIVVLALWLMLLGTGSPLLVAAGVVLAAALGTWIRLADL' A
#
# COMPACT_ATOMS: atom_id res chain seq x y z
N MET A 1 23.82 12.82 25.39
CA MET A 1 22.85 11.73 25.15
C MET A 1 22.83 11.49 23.67
N ALA A 2 23.34 10.34 23.21
CA ALA A 2 23.32 10.00 21.80
C ALA A 2 21.87 9.68 21.42
N GLU A 3 21.19 10.61 20.74
CA GLU A 3 19.92 10.32 20.09
C GLU A 3 20.18 9.22 19.06
N ILE A 4 19.75 8.01 19.37
CA ILE A 4 19.59 6.95 18.37
C ILE A 4 18.51 7.48 17.43
N ARG A 5 18.93 8.17 16.37
CA ARG A 5 18.08 8.57 15.24
C ARG A 5 17.66 7.29 14.55
N VAL A 6 16.69 6.57 15.14
CA VAL A 6 16.07 5.40 14.55
C VAL A 6 15.59 5.84 13.18
N LYS A 7 16.14 5.24 12.14
CA LYS A 7 15.81 5.51 10.74
C LYS A 7 14.38 5.02 10.49
N ARG A 8 13.38 5.75 11.01
CA ARG A 8 11.93 5.45 10.93
C ARG A 8 11.42 5.39 9.49
N SER A 9 12.20 5.82 8.51
CA SER A 9 11.79 5.91 7.11
C SER A 9 11.71 4.57 6.36
N MET A 10 12.32 3.49 6.86
CA MET A 10 12.32 2.18 6.18
C MET A 10 11.16 1.26 6.60
N PRO A 11 10.79 1.14 7.90
CA PRO A 11 9.68 0.27 8.30
C PRO A 11 8.33 0.68 7.68
N SER A 12 8.08 1.98 7.54
CA SER A 12 6.82 2.51 7.01
C SER A 12 6.62 2.27 5.51
N LEU A 13 7.71 2.19 4.74
CA LEU A 13 7.66 1.86 3.31
C LEU A 13 7.18 0.42 3.10
N ILE A 14 7.70 -0.51 3.90
CA ILE A 14 7.34 -1.93 3.83
C ILE A 14 5.87 -2.12 4.23
N GLY A 15 5.42 -1.43 5.29
CA GLY A 15 4.02 -1.43 5.71
C GLY A 15 3.07 -0.97 4.60
N GLY A 16 3.34 0.18 3.98
CA GLY A 16 2.52 0.70 2.89
C GLY A 16 2.47 -0.23 1.66
N ILE A 17 3.61 -0.80 1.26
CA ILE A 17 3.67 -1.75 0.14
C ILE A 17 2.88 -3.02 0.46
N PHE A 18 3.09 -3.61 1.65
CA PHE A 18 2.40 -4.82 2.06
C PHE A 18 0.88 -4.62 2.10
N THR A 19 0.42 -3.52 2.71
CA THR A 19 -1.01 -3.20 2.75
C THR A 19 -1.58 -2.98 1.35
N GLY A 20 -0.87 -2.28 0.46
CA GLY A 20 -1.29 -2.11 -0.93
C GLY A 20 -1.48 -3.45 -1.67
N ILE A 21 -0.53 -4.39 -1.53
CA ILE A 21 -0.63 -5.73 -2.12
C ILE A 21 -1.82 -6.50 -1.56
N VAL A 22 -2.02 -6.49 -0.24
CA VAL A 22 -3.15 -7.17 0.40
C VAL A 22 -4.49 -6.61 -0.07
N VAL A 23 -4.61 -5.29 -0.14
CA VAL A 23 -5.83 -4.63 -0.64
C VAL A 23 -6.11 -5.01 -2.09
N LEU A 24 -5.08 -5.02 -2.95
CA LEU A 24 -5.23 -5.44 -4.34
C LEU A 24 -5.67 -6.91 -4.44
N ALA A 25 -5.05 -7.79 -3.65
CA ALA A 25 -5.41 -9.21 -3.63
C ALA A 25 -6.88 -9.40 -3.22
N LEU A 26 -7.32 -8.71 -2.15
CA LEU A 26 -8.71 -8.74 -1.71
C LEU A 26 -9.67 -8.19 -2.78
N TRP A 27 -9.31 -7.08 -3.43
CA TRP A 27 -10.08 -6.49 -4.52
C TRP A 27 -10.31 -7.48 -5.66
N LEU A 28 -9.24 -8.14 -6.12
CA LEU A 28 -9.31 -9.12 -7.20
C LEU A 28 -10.08 -10.38 -6.78
N MET A 29 -10.00 -10.80 -5.52
CA MET A 29 -10.81 -11.91 -5.00
C MET A 29 -12.30 -11.56 -4.93
N LEU A 30 -12.65 -10.31 -4.61
CA LEU A 30 -14.04 -9.86 -4.47
C LEU A 30 -14.71 -9.58 -5.81
N LEU A 31 -14.01 -8.91 -6.73
CA LEU A 31 -14.58 -8.38 -7.97
C LEU A 31 -14.15 -9.17 -9.22
N GLY A 32 -13.16 -10.06 -9.06
CA GLY A 32 -12.61 -10.86 -10.16
C GLY A 32 -11.73 -10.07 -11.12
N THR A 33 -11.23 -10.78 -12.14
CA THR A 33 -10.31 -10.27 -13.17
C THR A 33 -10.96 -10.15 -14.55
N GLY A 34 -12.28 -10.34 -14.65
CA GLY A 34 -13.01 -10.37 -15.92
C GLY A 34 -13.17 -9.01 -16.62
N SER A 35 -12.87 -7.90 -15.94
CA SER A 35 -12.91 -6.55 -16.51
C SER A 35 -11.57 -5.84 -16.31
N PRO A 36 -10.85 -5.50 -17.40
CA PRO A 36 -9.57 -4.77 -17.32
C PRO A 36 -9.70 -3.43 -16.61
N LEU A 37 -10.86 -2.75 -16.76
CA LEU A 37 -11.14 -1.48 -16.08
C LEU A 37 -11.24 -1.64 -14.56
N LEU A 38 -11.88 -2.72 -14.08
CA LEU A 38 -11.97 -3.00 -12.64
C LEU A 38 -10.62 -3.37 -12.03
N VAL A 39 -9.79 -4.09 -12.79
CA VAL A 39 -8.41 -4.40 -12.38
C VAL A 39 -7.58 -3.11 -12.28
N ALA A 40 -7.64 -2.25 -13.30
CA ALA A 40 -6.94 -0.96 -13.28
C ALA A 40 -7.38 -0.08 -12.11
N ALA A 41 -8.69 0.00 -11.83
CA ALA A 41 -9.22 0.74 -10.68
C ALA A 41 -8.68 0.17 -9.35
N GLY A 42 -8.66 -1.15 -9.21
CA GLY A 42 -8.10 -1.82 -8.03
C GLY A 42 -6.61 -1.51 -7.82
N VAL A 43 -5.81 -1.51 -8.90
CA VAL A 43 -4.38 -1.16 -8.85
C VAL A 43 -4.18 0.30 -8.41
N VAL A 44 -4.95 1.23 -8.98
CA VAL A 44 -4.87 2.65 -8.62
C VAL A 44 -5.23 2.87 -7.15
N LEU A 45 -6.32 2.25 -6.68
CA LEU A 45 -6.75 2.35 -5.28
C LEU A 45 -5.72 1.73 -4.31
N ALA A 46 -5.18 0.57 -4.64
CA ALA A 46 -4.14 -0.08 -3.84
C ALA A 46 -2.86 0.77 -3.75
N ALA A 47 -2.43 1.36 -4.87
CA ALA A 47 -1.28 2.26 -4.91
C ALA A 47 -1.53 3.57 -4.12
N ALA A 48 -2.73 4.13 -4.24
CA ALA A 48 -3.13 5.32 -3.49
C ALA A 48 -3.14 5.06 -1.98
N LEU A 49 -3.69 3.93 -1.53
CA LEU A 49 -3.70 3.53 -0.12
C LEU A 49 -2.29 3.26 0.41
N GLY A 50 -1.46 2.52 -0.33
CA GLY A 50 -0.07 2.27 0.06
C GLY A 50 0.74 3.56 0.17
N THR A 51 0.50 4.51 -0.73
CA THR A 51 1.13 5.84 -0.69
C THR A 51 0.61 6.66 0.48
N TRP A 52 -0.70 6.63 0.77
CA TRP A 52 -1.29 7.35 1.90
C TRP A 52 -0.75 6.85 3.24
N ILE A 53 -0.60 5.53 3.42
CA ILE A 53 0.03 4.96 4.62
C ILE A 53 1.46 5.48 4.77
N ARG A 54 2.21 5.52 3.66
CA ARG A 54 3.57 6.06 3.68
C ARG A 54 3.62 7.53 4.09
N LEU A 55 2.66 8.34 3.64
CA LEU A 55 2.51 9.75 4.01
C LEU A 55 2.07 9.92 5.48
N ALA A 56 1.18 9.06 5.98
CA ALA A 56 0.70 9.09 7.36
C ALA A 56 1.80 8.73 8.38
N ASP A 57 2.81 7.95 7.95
CA ASP A 57 3.97 7.57 8.75
C ASP A 57 5.19 8.51 8.62
N LEU A 58 5.16 9.50 7.72
CA LEU A 58 6.22 10.53 7.57
C LEU A 58 6.09 11.62 8.62
#